data_AF-A0A2V9D642-F1
#
_entry.id   AF-A0A2V9D642-F1
#
_cell.length_a   1.000
_cell.length_b   1.000
_cell.length_c   1.000
_cell.angle_alpha   90.00
_cell.angle_beta   90.00
_cell.angle_gamma   90.00
#
_symmetry.space_group_name_H-M   'P 1'
#
loop_
_entity.id
_entity.type
_entity.pdbx_description
1 polymer ?
#
loop_
_entity_poly.entity_id
_entity_poly.type
_entity_poly.pdbx_seq_one_letter_code
_entity_poly.pdbx_strand_id
1 'polypeptide(L)'
;MKTFEVRFRYQDRNQGTTGSTVTVEASNLPGAIGKAAREFVRGLDRKQKFDMNKSGLEITAKPIDSTAQAQPETTAQASTG
;
A
#
# COMPACT_ATOMS: atom_id res chain seq x y z
N MET A 1 -0.36 -15.09 15.73
CA MET A 1 -0.87 -13.91 15.01
C MET A 1 -1.19 -14.32 13.58
N LYS A 2 -2.04 -13.59 12.86
CA LYS A 2 -2.35 -13.87 11.45
C LYS A 2 -1.66 -12.84 10.56
N THR A 3 -1.27 -13.27 9.37
CA THR A 3 -0.64 -12.40 8.38
C THR A 3 -1.68 -11.92 7.39
N PHE A 4 -1.68 -10.61 7.13
CA PHE A 4 -2.59 -9.99 6.19
C PHE A 4 -1.80 -9.24 5.13
N GLU A 5 -2.21 -9.38 3.89
CA GLU A 5 -1.76 -8.56 2.77
C GLU A 5 -2.70 -7.37 2.67
N VAL A 6 -2.15 -6.15 2.77
CA VAL A 6 -2.90 -4.91 2.60
C VAL A 6 -2.34 -4.17 1.39
N ARG A 7 -3.19 -3.96 0.39
CA ARG A 7 -2.88 -3.20 -0.81
C ARG A 7 -3.52 -1.82 -0.74
N PHE A 8 -2.68 -0.82 -0.96
CA PHE A 8 -3.04 0.59 -1.08
C PHE A 8 -2.95 1.00 -2.55
N ARG A 9 -3.99 1.67 -3.06
CA ARG A 9 -3.99 2.27 -4.39
C ARG A 9 -4.52 3.70 -4.34
N TYR A 10 -3.82 4.61 -4.98
CA TYR A 10 -4.27 5.99 -5.18
C TYR A 10 -3.75 6.50 -6.53
N GLN A 11 -4.29 7.63 -6.99
CA GLN A 11 -3.86 8.23 -8.25
C GLN A 11 -2.84 9.34 -7.99
N ASP A 12 -1.59 9.11 -8.40
CA ASP A 12 -0.51 10.10 -8.40
C ASP A 12 -0.51 10.84 -9.74
N ARG A 13 -0.39 12.18 -9.70
CA ARG A 13 -0.44 13.00 -10.92
C ARG A 13 0.80 12.83 -11.82
N ASN A 14 1.90 12.33 -11.27
CA ASN A 14 3.15 12.11 -12.01
C ASN A 14 3.34 10.66 -12.45
N GLN A 15 2.82 9.70 -11.67
CA GLN A 15 3.06 8.26 -11.89
C GLN A 15 1.82 7.47 -12.33
N GLY A 16 0.62 8.07 -12.33
CA GLY A 16 -0.62 7.37 -12.64
C GLY A 16 -1.17 6.61 -11.43
N THR A 17 -1.70 5.41 -11.61
CA THR A 17 -2.19 4.60 -10.48
C THR A 17 -1.02 3.99 -9.70
N THR A 18 -0.73 4.56 -8.54
CA THR A 18 0.33 4.07 -7.65
C THR A 18 -0.24 3.00 -6.72
N GLY A 19 0.37 1.82 -6.72
CA GLY A 19 0.04 0.69 -5.84
C GLY A 19 1.15 0.41 -4.84
N SER A 20 0.80 0.15 -3.58
CA SER A 20 1.72 -0.37 -2.57
C SER A 20 1.09 -1.55 -1.85
N THR A 21 1.81 -2.67 -1.78
CA THR A 21 1.39 -3.86 -1.05
C THR A 21 2.25 -4.01 0.19
N VAL A 22 1.61 -4.18 1.34
CA VAL A 22 2.28 -4.32 2.64
C VAL A 22 1.76 -5.56 3.34
N THR A 23 2.68 -6.42 3.77
CA THR A 23 2.37 -7.61 4.57
C THR A 23 2.49 -7.28 6.05
N VAL A 24 1.41 -7.45 6.82
CA VAL A 24 1.35 -7.08 8.24
C VAL A 24 0.82 -8.23 9.09
N GLU A 25 1.54 -8.53 10.17
CA GLU A 25 1.06 -9.42 11.22
C GLU A 25 0.19 -8.67 12.23
N ALA A 26 -1.01 -9.21 12.49
CA ALA A 26 -1.94 -8.68 13.48
C ALA A 26 -2.85 -9.77 14.06
N SER A 27 -3.57 -9.45 15.13
CA SER A 27 -4.55 -10.34 15.74
C SER A 27 -5.84 -10.43 14.92
N ASN A 28 -6.18 -9.38 14.16
CA ASN A 28 -7.39 -9.29 13.35
C ASN A 28 -7.20 -8.35 12.14
N LEU A 29 -8.12 -8.43 11.18
CA LEU A 29 -8.07 -7.68 9.92
C LEU A 29 -8.17 -6.15 10.13
N PRO A 30 -9.06 -5.60 10.98
CA PRO A 30 -9.09 -4.16 11.26
C PRO A 30 -7.77 -3.64 11.84
N GLY A 31 -7.14 -4.40 12.73
CA GLY A 31 -5.84 -4.08 13.32
C GLY A 31 -4.71 -4.10 12.28
N ALA A 32 -4.74 -5.05 11.34
CA ALA A 32 -3.80 -5.10 10.24
C ALA A 32 -3.93 -3.88 9.31
N ILE A 33 -5.16 -3.53 8.91
CA ILE A 33 -5.44 -2.35 8.08
C ILE A 33 -4.95 -1.09 8.78
N GLY A 34 -5.30 -0.89 10.06
CA GLY A 34 -4.92 0.31 10.80
C GLY A 34 -3.40 0.46 10.94
N LYS A 35 -2.68 -0.64 11.18
CA LYS A 35 -1.21 -0.65 11.26
C LYS A 35 -0.58 -0.35 9.89
N ALA A 36 -1.02 -1.05 8.84
CA ALA A 36 -0.54 -0.86 7.47
C ALA A 36 -0.80 0.57 6.96
N ALA A 37 -2.00 1.10 7.19
CA ALA A 37 -2.40 2.42 6.70
C ALA A 37 -1.58 3.54 7.37
N ARG A 38 -1.30 3.43 8.67
CA ARG A 38 -0.46 4.41 9.38
C ARG A 38 0.96 4.43 8.83
N GLU A 39 1.54 3.25 8.58
CA GLU A 39 2.88 3.13 8.02
C GLU A 39 2.95 3.66 6.59
N PHE A 40 1.98 3.28 5.75
CA PHE A 40 1.84 3.76 4.38
C PHE A 40 1.72 5.29 4.32
N VAL A 41 0.76 5.89 5.05
CA VAL A 41 0.58 7.35 5.07
C VAL A 41 1.78 8.07 5.65
N ARG A 42 2.48 7.48 6.64
CA ARG A 42 3.71 8.07 7.19
C ARG A 42 4.83 8.11 6.15
N GLY A 43 4.94 7.10 5.29
CA GLY A 43 5.92 7.00 4.21
C GLY A 43 5.66 7.90 2.99
N LEU A 44 4.47 8.50 2.86
CA LEU A 44 4.13 9.38 1.74
C LEU A 44 4.66 10.81 1.92
N ASP A 45 5.16 11.37 0.82
CA ASP A 45 5.56 12.78 0.73
C ASP A 45 4.35 13.73 0.71
N ARG A 46 4.58 15.03 0.97
CA ARG A 46 3.52 16.07 0.99
C ARG A 46 2.68 16.08 -0.29
N LYS A 47 3.30 15.91 -1.47
CA LYS A 47 2.62 15.88 -2.77
C LYS A 47 1.76 14.63 -2.93
N GLN A 48 2.32 13.46 -2.60
CA GLN A 48 1.60 12.19 -2.64
C GLN A 48 0.41 12.15 -1.67
N LYS A 49 0.56 12.72 -0.48
CA LYS A 49 -0.56 12.90 0.47
C LYS A 49 -1.67 13.77 -0.09
N PHE A 50 -1.31 14.87 -0.77
CA PHE A 50 -2.28 15.74 -1.41
C PHE A 50 -3.03 15.02 -2.52
N ASP A 51 -2.32 14.29 -3.39
CA ASP A 51 -2.91 13.56 -4.50
C ASP A 51 -3.78 12.39 -4.01
N MET A 52 -3.33 11.66 -2.98
CA MET A 52 -4.11 10.63 -2.30
C MET A 52 -5.40 11.20 -1.68
N ASN A 53 -5.33 12.35 -0.99
CA ASN A 53 -6.52 12.98 -0.41
C ASN A 53 -7.49 13.49 -1.48
N LYS A 54 -7.00 13.81 -2.68
CA LYS A 54 -7.81 14.34 -3.78
C LYS A 54 -8.45 13.25 -4.64
N SER A 55 -7.73 12.16 -4.90
CA SER A 55 -8.19 11.03 -5.72
C SER A 55 -8.89 9.94 -4.90
N GLY A 56 -8.66 9.92 -3.58
CA GLY A 56 -9.08 8.84 -2.71
C GLY A 56 -8.02 7.76 -2.58
N LEU A 57 -8.13 7.00 -1.49
CA LEU A 57 -7.27 5.85 -1.20
C LEU A 57 -8.14 4.59 -1.19
N GLU A 58 -7.88 3.69 -2.13
CA GLU A 58 -8.45 2.36 -2.12
C GLU A 58 -7.58 1.43 -1.25
N ILE A 59 -8.23 0.73 -0.33
CA ILE A 59 -7.58 -0.22 0.57
C ILE A 59 -8.22 -1.59 0.38
N THR A 60 -7.44 -2.56 -0.06
CA THR A 60 -7.86 -3.96 -0.14
C THR A 60 -7.04 -4.78 0.84
N ALA A 61 -7.68 -5.53 1.73
CA ALA A 61 -7.00 -6.40 2.69
C ALA A 61 -7.46 -7.84 2.53
N LYS A 62 -6.51 -8.78 2.50
CA LYS A 62 -6.77 -10.22 2.44
C LYS A 62 -5.89 -10.96 3.45
N PRO A 63 -6.42 -11.95 4.19
CA PRO A 63 -5.57 -12.84 4.97
C PRO A 63 -4.68 -13.64 4.02
N ILE A 64 -3.40 -13.75 4.33
CA ILE A 64 -2.49 -14.64 3.62
C ILE A 64 -2.61 -16.00 4.31
N ASP A 65 -3.33 -16.92 3.70
CA ASP A 65 -3.09 -18.35 3.92
C ASP A 65 -1.72 -18.64 3.27
N SER A 66 -0.82 -19.34 3.97
CA SER A 66 0.64 -19.41 3.76
C SER A 66 1.17 -19.90 2.38
N THR A 67 0.48 -19.67 1.26
CA THR A 67 0.85 -20.16 -0.08
C THR A 67 0.94 -19.09 -1.17
N ALA A 68 0.79 -17.80 -0.88
CA ALA A 68 0.95 -16.75 -1.90
C ALA A 68 2.03 -15.72 -1.51
N GLN A 69 3.22 -15.85 -2.10
CA GLN A 69 4.25 -14.83 -2.10
C GLN A 69 3.72 -13.57 -2.80
N ALA A 70 3.56 -12.48 -2.05
CA ALA A 70 3.28 -11.16 -2.61
C ALA A 70 4.51 -10.68 -3.40
N GLN A 71 4.37 -10.58 -4.72
CA GLN A 71 5.33 -9.92 -5.60
C GLN A 71 5.40 -8.43 -5.24
N PRO A 72 6.59 -7.85 -5.04
CA PRO A 72 6.74 -6.42 -4.98
C PRO A 72 6.47 -5.87 -6.39
N GLU A 73 5.42 -5.06 -6.55
CA GLU A 73 5.26 -4.26 -7.76
C GLU A 73 6.41 -3.24 -7.77
N THR A 74 7.42 -3.55 -8.58
CA THR A 74 8.59 -2.73 -8.85
C THR A 74 8.16 -1.35 -9.34
N THR A 75 8.47 -0.31 -8.55
CA THR A 75 8.58 1.05 -9.04
C THR A 75 9.79 1.10 -9.98
N ALA A 76 9.53 0.93 -11.28
CA ALA A 76 10.53 1.12 -12.32
C ALA A 76 10.92 2.60 -12.37
N GLN A 77 12.02 2.95 -11.69
CA GLN A 77 12.72 4.21 -11.94
C GLN A 77 13.45 4.08 -13.29
N ALA A 78 12.86 4.66 -14.33
CA ALA A 78 13.58 4.98 -15.55
C ALA A 78 14.51 6.18 -15.27
N SER A 79 15.81 5.93 -15.20
CA SER A 79 16.86 6.92 -15.33
C SER A 79 17.28 6.98 -16.81
N THR A 80 17.07 8.11 -17.47
CA THR A 80 17.67 8.43 -18.77
C THR A 80 18.81 9.41 -18.56
N GLY A 81 19.99 9.06 -19.08
CA GLY A 81 21.17 9.93 -19.15
C GLY A 81 21.17 10.88 -20.33
#